data_AF-A0ABD3WZ55-F1
#
_entry.id   AF-A0ABD3WZ55-F1
#
_cell.length_a   1.000
_cell.length_b   1.000
_cell.length_c   1.000
_cell.angle_alpha   90.00
_cell.angle_beta   90.00
_cell.angle_gamma   90.00
#
_symmetry.space_group_name_H-M   'P 1'
#
loop_
_entity.id
_entity.type
_entity.pdbx_description
1 polymer ?
#
loop_
_entity_poly.entity_id
_entity_poly.type
_entity_poly.pdbx_seq_one_letter_code
_entity_poly.pdbx_strand_id
1 'polypeptide(L)'
;MEITVPILSALGPEKDYYELSKLRQREIEIWLQRVDEQTRLMKTQGRHEAFGVSEKQDITQCAVFADHFKRKEQDAFESLPQVKIYRKSCKKMHILPMRIIIQQFGKDRTILRNLSLSYADIRATCKALAMEDTSTFLDISGNDMGQKEIVLVTTLLTTNPRFSELHLAESNLKGVPIQLLTKYLCVDQVIKVLDLSGNKFTDSDGLVLTEIITKNTTLKCLYLNHNQFQEAAGKSIGRAIGENDTLEELELSWNHLRQQGAVGLARGIEKNRSLKRIDLSWNGFAFEGCVAIADALVRNIVLEDLDLSSNRIHPPAVLELMRGLTHNKTLKILHLSRNPMTPPFVTILLEGIKKSPTMALEQLIMEGIVVDRDFDGILKSIQSERHFIVTYEMSLPVSGKKRNDLLKDVTTRNAYNIEPLRLLYLLKEKNRAQDFFHKINKDNNDCLTRDELYLLFKEAGIPVTQMVIDRIMKFMDKDKDGTIDLGEFLQGDKRIKKISRDQARNSLRIGEEAHYTRYSRTFRNAHIEPVTSRLKVDEGPKYLSPIVSRNSSPNSSRRSSIGFDLQ
;
A
#
# COMPACT_ATOMS: atom_id res chain seq x y z
N MET A 1 20.81 -8.21 37.24
CA MET A 1 21.48 -8.20 35.93
C MET A 1 20.86 -9.28 35.08
N GLU A 2 20.53 -8.91 33.84
CA GLU A 2 20.25 -9.78 32.67
C GLU A 2 19.15 -10.84 32.81
N ILE A 3 17.93 -10.49 32.38
CA ILE A 3 17.12 -11.13 31.32
C ILE A 3 15.94 -10.19 31.06
N THR A 4 16.21 -9.11 30.33
CA THR A 4 15.20 -8.27 29.67
C THR A 4 15.97 -7.53 28.59
N VAL A 5 15.48 -7.60 27.35
CA VAL A 5 16.16 -7.31 26.07
C VAL A 5 16.91 -8.56 25.57
N PRO A 6 16.35 -9.36 24.63
CA PRO A 6 16.05 -8.88 23.27
C PRO A 6 14.83 -9.59 22.61
N ILE A 7 13.66 -8.94 22.57
CA ILE A 7 12.57 -9.36 21.65
C ILE A 7 12.06 -8.18 20.83
N LEU A 8 12.23 -6.95 21.32
CA LEU A 8 11.86 -5.72 20.60
C LEU A 8 12.83 -5.34 19.45
N SER A 9 13.95 -6.04 19.26
CA SER A 9 14.89 -5.82 18.16
C SER A 9 14.83 -6.89 17.06
N ALA A 10 13.94 -7.89 17.17
CA ALA A 10 13.87 -9.02 16.25
C ALA A 10 12.65 -9.02 15.31
N LEU A 11 11.76 -8.03 15.42
CA LEU A 11 10.52 -7.98 14.65
C LEU A 11 10.54 -6.80 13.68
N GLY A 12 10.74 -7.10 12.40
CA GLY A 12 10.56 -6.16 11.30
C GLY A 12 9.08 -5.79 11.09
N PRO A 13 8.80 -4.78 10.24
CA PRO A 13 7.49 -4.11 10.18
C PRO A 13 6.37 -4.89 9.46
N GLU A 14 6.60 -6.15 9.04
CA GLU A 14 5.62 -6.95 8.32
C GLU A 14 5.43 -8.32 8.98
N LYS A 15 4.33 -8.49 9.74
CA LYS A 15 3.34 -9.61 9.69
C LYS A 15 2.66 -9.93 11.02
N ASP A 16 1.34 -10.10 10.90
CA ASP A 16 0.38 -10.86 11.71
C ASP A 16 0.23 -10.60 13.22
N TYR A 17 -0.44 -9.48 13.51
CA TYR A 17 -1.12 -9.23 14.80
C TYR A 17 -2.10 -10.36 15.22
N TYR A 18 -2.56 -11.18 14.27
CA TYR A 18 -3.45 -12.32 14.54
C TYR A 18 -2.77 -13.44 15.37
N GLU A 19 -1.48 -13.73 15.13
CA GLU A 19 -0.74 -14.75 15.89
C GLU A 19 -0.26 -14.26 17.26
N LEU A 20 -0.03 -12.95 17.41
CA LEU A 20 0.20 -12.30 18.71
C LEU A 20 -1.02 -12.40 19.64
N SER A 21 -2.25 -12.45 19.10
CA SER A 21 -3.47 -12.64 19.88
C SER A 21 -3.59 -14.05 20.47
N LYS A 22 -3.17 -15.09 19.72
CA LYS A 22 -3.15 -16.50 20.18
C LYS A 22 -2.08 -16.76 21.25
N LEU A 23 -0.91 -16.14 21.11
CA LEU A 23 0.15 -16.22 22.13
C LEU A 23 -0.31 -15.59 23.46
N ARG A 24 -0.99 -14.43 23.40
CA ARG A 24 -1.62 -13.83 24.59
C ARG A 24 -2.74 -14.68 25.19
N GLN A 25 -3.59 -15.30 24.37
CA GLN A 25 -4.64 -16.20 24.87
C GLN A 25 -4.05 -17.42 25.59
N ARG A 26 -2.99 -18.02 25.04
CA ARG A 26 -2.27 -19.13 25.71
C ARG A 26 -1.61 -18.71 27.01
N GLU A 27 -0.99 -17.53 27.06
CA GLU A 27 -0.38 -17.01 28.30
C GLU A 27 -1.43 -16.72 29.38
N ILE A 28 -2.60 -16.21 29.00
CA ILE A 28 -3.74 -15.99 29.89
C ILE A 28 -4.31 -17.34 30.39
N GLU A 29 -4.44 -18.35 29.53
CA GLU A 29 -4.88 -19.70 29.92
C GLU A 29 -3.90 -20.38 30.90
N ILE A 30 -2.59 -20.26 30.66
CA ILE A 30 -1.55 -20.80 31.57
C ILE A 30 -1.58 -20.07 32.92
N TRP A 31 -1.80 -18.77 32.91
CA TRP A 31 -1.92 -17.99 34.14
C TRP A 31 -3.17 -18.37 34.94
N LEU A 32 -4.32 -18.54 34.28
CA LEU A 32 -5.56 -18.99 34.91
C LEU A 32 -5.44 -20.41 35.50
N GLN A 33 -4.78 -21.33 34.80
CA GLN A 33 -4.51 -22.68 35.33
C GLN A 33 -3.63 -22.66 36.59
N ARG A 34 -2.59 -21.83 36.61
CA ARG A 34 -1.71 -21.67 37.80
C ARG A 34 -2.43 -21.06 38.99
N VAL A 35 -3.35 -20.11 38.75
CA VAL A 35 -4.16 -19.49 39.80
C VAL A 35 -5.16 -20.51 40.38
N ASP A 36 -5.79 -21.34 39.55
CA ASP A 36 -6.69 -22.40 40.03
C ASP A 36 -5.95 -23.50 40.82
N GLU A 37 -4.74 -23.86 40.40
CA GLU A 37 -3.90 -24.85 41.08
C GLU A 37 -3.40 -24.33 42.44
N GLN A 38 -2.95 -23.08 42.51
CA GLN A 38 -2.61 -22.39 43.76
C GLN A 38 -3.81 -22.27 44.70
N THR A 39 -4.99 -21.96 44.17
CA THR A 39 -6.22 -21.86 44.97
C THR A 39 -6.68 -23.22 45.50
N ARG A 40 -6.44 -24.31 44.75
CA ARG A 40 -6.66 -25.68 45.23
C ARG A 40 -5.67 -26.09 46.33
N LEU A 41 -4.39 -25.78 46.16
CA LEU A 41 -3.34 -26.08 47.13
C LEU A 41 -3.52 -25.32 48.45
N MET A 42 -3.96 -24.06 48.39
CA MET A 42 -4.29 -23.23 49.55
C MET A 42 -5.54 -23.73 50.30
N LYS A 43 -6.46 -24.42 49.62
CA LYS A 43 -7.66 -25.02 50.24
C LYS A 43 -7.39 -26.41 50.84
N THR A 44 -6.43 -27.17 50.30
CA THR A 44 -6.06 -28.50 50.83
C THR A 44 -5.07 -28.41 51.99
N GLN A 45 -4.24 -27.38 52.05
CA GLN A 45 -3.32 -27.13 53.17
C GLN A 45 -3.91 -26.09 54.12
N GLY A 46 -4.93 -26.47 54.88
CA GLY A 46 -5.41 -25.64 55.99
C GLY A 46 -4.31 -25.49 57.05
N ARG A 47 -3.56 -24.38 57.05
CA ARG A 47 -2.72 -23.98 58.19
C ARG A 47 -2.34 -22.50 58.17
N HIS A 48 -2.72 -21.85 59.27
CA HIS A 48 -2.25 -20.55 59.74
C HIS A 48 -0.76 -20.62 60.17
N GLU A 49 -0.06 -19.51 59.92
CA GLU A 49 1.12 -18.97 60.61
C GLU A 49 2.58 -19.39 60.30
N ALA A 50 3.35 -18.30 60.08
CA ALA A 50 4.71 -17.99 60.52
C ALA A 50 5.93 -18.66 59.88
N PHE A 51 6.68 -17.88 59.07
CA PHE A 51 8.14 -17.89 59.07
C PHE A 51 8.75 -16.50 58.73
N GLY A 52 9.45 -15.93 59.71
CA GLY A 52 10.83 -15.46 59.62
C GLY A 52 11.19 -14.29 58.69
N VAL A 53 11.56 -13.16 59.29
CA VAL A 53 12.02 -11.92 58.66
C VAL A 53 13.55 -11.93 58.55
N SER A 54 14.12 -11.86 57.34
CA SER A 54 15.47 -11.26 57.12
C SER A 54 15.79 -10.81 55.68
N GLU A 55 14.98 -11.09 54.66
CA GLU A 55 15.19 -10.57 53.29
C GLU A 55 14.27 -9.40 52.90
N LYS A 56 13.51 -8.84 53.86
CA LYS A 56 12.49 -7.82 53.60
C LYS A 56 13.02 -6.38 53.52
N GLN A 57 14.26 -6.08 53.91
CA GLN A 57 14.70 -4.67 54.03
C GLN A 57 15.29 -4.05 52.76
N ASP A 58 15.93 -4.81 51.87
CA ASP A 58 16.52 -4.23 50.64
C ASP A 58 15.57 -4.19 49.44
N ILE A 59 14.52 -5.01 49.43
CA ILE A 59 13.48 -4.99 48.38
C ILE A 59 12.47 -3.85 48.63
N THR A 60 12.27 -3.44 49.89
CA THR A 60 11.32 -2.37 50.25
C THR A 60 11.77 -0.97 49.85
N GLN A 61 13.06 -0.65 49.83
CA GLN A 61 13.50 0.70 49.47
C GLN A 61 13.45 0.97 47.95
N CYS A 62 13.70 -0.03 47.10
CA CYS A 62 13.49 0.08 45.65
C CYS A 62 12.01 0.04 45.26
N ALA A 63 11.18 -0.77 45.94
CA ALA A 63 9.75 -0.85 45.68
C ALA A 63 9.02 0.44 46.08
N VAL A 64 9.39 1.07 47.20
CA VAL A 64 8.76 2.31 47.67
C VAL A 64 9.09 3.51 46.77
N PHE A 65 10.30 3.60 46.20
CA PHE A 65 10.64 4.66 45.25
C PHE A 65 9.94 4.52 43.88
N ALA A 66 9.77 3.29 43.39
CA ALA A 66 9.02 3.01 42.16
C ALA A 66 7.49 3.17 42.35
N ASP A 67 6.95 2.80 43.52
CA ASP A 67 5.54 3.00 43.87
C ASP A 67 5.22 4.48 44.09
N HIS A 68 6.14 5.30 44.60
CA HIS A 68 5.87 6.72 44.86
C HIS A 68 5.77 7.54 43.56
N PHE A 69 6.57 7.22 42.54
CA PHE A 69 6.45 7.84 41.20
C PHE A 69 5.26 7.30 40.40
N LYS A 70 4.98 5.98 40.48
CA LYS A 70 3.76 5.40 39.86
C LYS A 70 2.48 5.93 40.48
N ARG A 71 2.42 6.11 41.81
CA ARG A 71 1.25 6.68 42.51
C ARG A 71 1.04 8.16 42.20
N LYS A 72 2.08 8.99 42.11
CA LYS A 72 1.92 10.42 41.76
C LYS A 72 1.35 10.66 40.35
N GLU A 73 1.74 9.86 39.35
CA GLU A 73 1.09 9.92 38.03
C GLU A 73 -0.31 9.28 38.05
N GLN A 74 -0.50 8.16 38.75
CA GLN A 74 -1.81 7.50 38.84
C GLN A 74 -2.86 8.35 39.56
N ASP A 75 -2.50 9.05 40.63
CA ASP A 75 -3.40 9.92 41.39
C ASP A 75 -3.80 11.17 40.59
N ALA A 76 -2.94 11.66 39.69
CA ALA A 76 -3.24 12.81 38.84
C ALA A 76 -4.33 12.48 37.80
N PHE A 77 -4.22 11.35 37.09
CA PHE A 77 -5.24 10.91 36.12
C PHE A 77 -6.57 10.53 36.78
N GLU A 78 -6.55 10.00 38.01
CA GLU A 78 -7.78 9.65 38.74
C GLU A 78 -8.61 10.87 39.18
N SER A 79 -8.02 12.06 39.18
CA SER A 79 -8.70 13.30 39.62
C SER A 79 -9.60 13.93 38.55
N LEU A 80 -9.41 13.57 37.26
CA LEU A 80 -10.07 14.18 36.12
C LEU A 80 -11.62 14.04 36.17
N PRO A 81 -12.38 15.11 35.84
CA PRO A 81 -13.85 15.07 35.80
C PRO A 81 -14.39 13.96 34.89
N GLN A 82 -13.76 13.75 33.73
CA GLN A 82 -14.15 12.75 32.73
C GLN A 82 -14.04 11.33 33.29
N VAL A 83 -12.98 11.05 34.07
CA VAL A 83 -12.78 9.75 34.73
C VAL A 83 -13.88 9.47 35.76
N LYS A 84 -14.28 10.49 36.54
CA LYS A 84 -15.37 10.37 37.51
C LYS A 84 -16.71 10.07 36.82
N ILE A 85 -16.99 10.75 35.70
CA ILE A 85 -18.21 10.55 34.90
C ILE A 85 -18.22 9.17 34.26
N TYR A 86 -17.08 8.74 33.70
CA TYR A 86 -16.90 7.40 33.13
C TYR A 86 -17.15 6.32 34.19
N ARG A 87 -16.46 6.36 35.32
CA ARG A 87 -16.66 5.40 36.44
C ARG A 87 -18.11 5.39 36.93
N LYS A 88 -18.76 6.55 37.06
CA LYS A 88 -20.18 6.65 37.44
C LYS A 88 -21.10 6.04 36.38
N SER A 89 -20.81 6.25 35.11
CA SER A 89 -21.57 5.68 33.99
C SER A 89 -21.41 4.16 33.90
N CYS A 90 -20.19 3.65 34.08
CA CYS A 90 -19.91 2.22 34.15
C CYS A 90 -20.69 1.53 35.28
N LYS A 91 -20.68 2.13 36.49
CA LYS A 91 -21.47 1.64 37.63
C LYS A 91 -22.96 1.57 37.32
N LYS A 92 -23.52 2.60 36.66
CA LYS A 92 -24.94 2.64 36.25
C LYS A 92 -25.29 1.60 35.18
N MET A 93 -24.34 1.22 34.34
CA MET A 93 -24.54 0.26 33.24
C MET A 93 -24.09 -1.16 33.59
N HIS A 94 -23.67 -1.40 34.84
CA HIS A 94 -23.18 -2.69 35.32
C HIS A 94 -21.98 -3.24 34.52
N ILE A 95 -21.07 -2.36 34.09
CA ILE A 95 -19.83 -2.72 33.38
C ILE A 95 -18.60 -2.32 34.20
N LEU A 96 -17.49 -3.04 33.99
CA LEU A 96 -16.22 -2.75 34.65
C LEU A 96 -15.47 -1.63 33.91
N PRO A 97 -15.05 -0.55 34.59
CA PRO A 97 -14.27 0.51 33.97
C PRO A 97 -12.93 -0.03 33.43
N MET A 98 -12.67 0.16 32.14
CA MET A 98 -11.41 -0.28 31.53
C MET A 98 -10.31 0.75 31.79
N ARG A 99 -9.16 0.27 32.29
CA ARG A 99 -7.99 1.10 32.53
C ARG A 99 -7.50 1.81 31.25
N ILE A 100 -7.58 1.12 30.11
CA ILE A 100 -7.15 1.66 28.81
C ILE A 100 -7.94 2.92 28.45
N ILE A 101 -9.26 2.92 28.64
CA ILE A 101 -10.13 4.09 28.39
C ILE A 101 -9.80 5.23 29.36
N ILE A 102 -9.63 4.92 30.64
CA ILE A 102 -9.26 5.92 31.67
C ILE A 102 -7.96 6.64 31.30
N GLN A 103 -6.98 5.90 30.76
CA GLN A 103 -5.69 6.44 30.34
C GLN A 103 -5.75 7.29 29.06
N GLN A 104 -6.89 7.34 28.36
CA GLN A 104 -7.04 8.20 27.18
C GLN A 104 -7.58 9.60 27.52
N PHE A 105 -8.28 9.77 28.64
CA PHE A 105 -8.83 11.07 29.02
C PHE A 105 -7.72 12.07 29.35
N GLY A 106 -7.93 13.34 28.98
CA GLY A 106 -6.93 14.41 29.16
C GLY A 106 -5.76 14.36 28.18
N LYS A 107 -5.81 13.53 27.14
CA LYS A 107 -4.83 13.50 26.04
C LYS A 107 -5.38 14.18 24.80
N ASP A 108 -4.48 14.75 24.00
CA ASP A 108 -4.81 15.36 22.70
C ASP A 108 -5.46 14.37 21.70
N ARG A 109 -5.18 13.07 21.88
CA ARG A 109 -5.66 11.99 21.03
C ARG A 109 -6.26 10.86 21.86
N THR A 110 -7.54 10.59 21.62
CA THR A 110 -8.27 9.47 22.23
C THR A 110 -8.19 8.25 21.31
N ILE A 111 -7.42 7.22 21.70
CA ILE A 111 -7.22 6.01 20.88
C ILE A 111 -7.76 4.78 21.62
N LEU A 112 -8.78 4.14 21.03
CA LEU A 112 -9.57 3.04 21.59
C LEU A 112 -9.75 1.90 20.59
N ARG A 113 -8.66 1.46 19.96
CA ARG A 113 -8.66 0.45 18.89
C ARG A 113 -8.80 -0.98 19.38
N ASN A 114 -9.54 -1.82 18.65
CA ASN A 114 -9.57 -3.28 18.81
C ASN A 114 -9.85 -3.74 20.26
N LEU A 115 -10.73 -3.03 20.97
CA LEU A 115 -11.06 -3.35 22.36
C LEU A 115 -12.32 -4.21 22.48
N SER A 116 -13.00 -4.50 21.37
CA SER A 116 -14.29 -5.20 21.34
C SER A 116 -15.31 -4.55 22.28
N LEU A 117 -15.38 -3.21 22.25
CA LEU A 117 -16.25 -2.44 23.15
C LEU A 117 -17.71 -2.82 22.94
N SER A 118 -18.43 -3.08 24.02
CA SER A 118 -19.89 -3.24 23.97
C SER A 118 -20.58 -1.88 23.78
N TYR A 119 -21.87 -1.91 23.43
CA TYR A 119 -22.71 -0.71 23.44
C TYR A 119 -22.62 0.09 24.75
N ALA A 120 -22.59 -0.60 25.89
CA ALA A 120 -22.51 0.04 27.19
C ALA A 120 -21.16 0.74 27.40
N ASP A 121 -20.08 0.12 26.93
CA ASP A 121 -18.72 0.69 27.02
C ASP A 121 -18.61 1.95 26.15
N ILE A 122 -19.09 1.88 24.90
CA ILE A 122 -19.13 3.03 23.98
C ILE A 122 -19.98 4.14 24.58
N ARG A 123 -21.16 3.83 25.12
CA ARG A 123 -22.05 4.83 25.74
C ARG A 123 -21.43 5.50 26.96
N ALA A 124 -20.78 4.74 27.84
CA ALA A 124 -20.10 5.28 29.00
C ALA A 124 -18.92 6.18 28.57
N THR A 125 -18.19 5.76 27.54
CA THR A 125 -17.05 6.50 26.98
C THR A 125 -17.50 7.81 26.31
N CYS A 126 -18.51 7.77 25.43
CA CYS A 126 -19.05 8.97 24.79
C CYS A 126 -19.58 9.99 25.82
N LYS A 127 -20.18 9.54 26.92
CA LYS A 127 -20.61 10.45 28.00
C LYS A 127 -19.45 11.17 28.68
N ALA A 128 -18.32 10.50 28.83
CA ALA A 128 -17.12 11.11 29.41
C ALA A 128 -16.45 12.05 28.40
N LEU A 129 -16.35 11.64 27.13
CA LEU A 129 -15.77 12.44 26.05
C LEU A 129 -16.59 13.69 25.69
N ALA A 130 -17.88 13.73 26.01
CA ALA A 130 -18.72 14.90 25.80
C ALA A 130 -18.26 16.12 26.64
N MET A 131 -17.51 15.89 27.72
CA MET A 131 -16.91 16.95 28.56
C MET A 131 -15.39 17.03 28.39
N GLU A 132 -14.84 16.39 27.35
CA GLU A 132 -13.41 16.45 27.06
C GLU A 132 -13.08 17.78 26.37
N ASP A 133 -12.10 18.51 26.92
CA ASP A 133 -11.67 19.81 26.41
C ASP A 133 -10.28 19.76 25.75
N THR A 134 -9.58 18.63 25.84
CA THR A 134 -8.23 18.46 25.28
C THR A 134 -8.27 17.85 23.88
N SER A 135 -8.87 16.65 23.74
CA SER A 135 -8.80 15.82 22.54
C SER A 135 -9.47 16.45 21.31
N THR A 136 -8.79 16.38 20.16
CA THR A 136 -9.34 16.71 18.82
C THR A 136 -9.41 15.51 17.89
N PHE A 137 -8.79 14.39 18.31
CA PHE A 137 -8.72 13.13 17.58
C PHE A 137 -9.46 12.03 18.33
N LEU A 138 -10.39 11.36 17.65
CA LEU A 138 -11.11 10.21 18.18
C LEU A 138 -10.92 9.00 17.28
N ASP A 139 -10.33 7.94 17.84
CA ASP A 139 -10.17 6.68 17.15
C ASP A 139 -10.78 5.54 17.95
N ILE A 140 -11.77 4.93 17.36
CA ILE A 140 -12.56 3.82 17.91
C ILE A 140 -12.59 2.66 16.91
N SER A 141 -11.56 2.56 16.07
CA SER A 141 -11.43 1.55 15.02
C SER A 141 -11.38 0.12 15.56
N GLY A 142 -11.86 -0.85 14.79
CA GLY A 142 -11.84 -2.27 15.16
C GLY A 142 -12.82 -2.63 16.28
N ASN A 143 -13.83 -1.78 16.52
CA ASN A 143 -14.96 -2.09 17.38
C ASN A 143 -16.22 -2.17 16.52
N ASP A 144 -17.12 -3.12 16.81
CA ASP A 144 -18.35 -3.27 16.04
C ASP A 144 -19.28 -2.09 16.28
N MET A 145 -19.50 -1.29 15.24
CA MET A 145 -20.28 -0.04 15.30
C MET A 145 -21.60 -0.24 14.59
N GLY A 146 -22.56 -0.81 15.32
CA GLY A 146 -23.93 -0.90 14.87
C GLY A 146 -24.62 0.46 14.78
N GLN A 147 -25.90 0.43 14.41
CA GLN A 147 -26.73 1.63 14.29
C GLN A 147 -26.81 2.42 15.61
N LYS A 148 -26.89 1.74 16.75
CA LYS A 148 -27.07 2.40 18.06
C LYS A 148 -25.78 3.09 18.49
N GLU A 149 -24.64 2.48 18.19
CA GLU A 149 -23.31 2.96 18.49
C GLU A 149 -22.99 4.20 17.66
N ILE A 150 -23.28 4.19 16.35
CA ILE A 150 -23.10 5.36 15.50
C ILE A 150 -23.94 6.55 15.97
N VAL A 151 -25.19 6.33 16.42
CA VAL A 151 -26.01 7.41 16.99
C VAL A 151 -25.35 8.01 18.24
N LEU A 152 -24.69 7.22 19.08
CA LEU A 152 -23.95 7.73 20.24
C LEU A 152 -22.72 8.53 19.82
N VAL A 153 -21.99 8.07 18.78
CA VAL A 153 -20.82 8.77 18.25
C VAL A 153 -21.23 10.10 17.61
N THR A 154 -22.27 10.13 16.77
CA THR A 154 -22.75 11.39 16.17
C THR A 154 -23.31 12.35 17.21
N THR A 155 -23.96 11.84 18.27
CA THR A 155 -24.39 12.67 19.41
C THR A 155 -23.19 13.27 20.15
N LEU A 156 -22.12 12.50 20.35
CA LEU A 156 -20.87 12.98 20.94
C LEU A 156 -20.27 14.10 20.08
N LEU A 157 -20.15 13.89 18.77
CA LEU A 157 -19.56 14.87 17.85
C LEU A 157 -20.39 16.17 17.79
N THR A 158 -21.72 16.05 17.85
CA THR A 158 -22.62 17.21 17.95
C THR A 158 -22.42 17.98 19.25
N THR A 159 -22.21 17.27 20.36
CA THR A 159 -22.07 17.87 21.70
C THR A 159 -20.69 18.50 21.89
N ASN A 160 -19.67 17.90 21.28
CA ASN A 160 -18.28 18.33 21.39
C ASN A 160 -17.68 18.60 19.99
N PRO A 161 -17.88 19.82 19.44
CA PRO A 161 -17.42 20.19 18.10
C PRO A 161 -15.92 20.49 18.03
N ARG A 162 -15.10 19.83 18.86
CA ARG A 162 -13.63 19.93 18.80
C ARG A 162 -12.99 18.76 18.05
N PHE A 163 -13.70 17.65 17.91
CA PHE A 163 -13.19 16.48 17.20
C PHE A 163 -13.13 16.76 15.70
N SER A 164 -11.93 17.08 15.22
CA SER A 164 -11.65 17.30 13.79
C SER A 164 -11.23 16.03 13.06
N GLU A 165 -10.85 14.98 13.79
CA GLU A 165 -10.39 13.72 13.20
C GLU A 165 -11.15 12.54 13.82
N LEU A 166 -11.80 11.75 12.96
CA LEU A 166 -12.61 10.60 13.35
C LEU A 166 -12.15 9.34 12.63
N HIS A 167 -11.72 8.34 13.39
CA HIS A 167 -11.29 7.05 12.87
C HIS A 167 -12.23 5.93 13.33
N LEU A 168 -12.83 5.28 12.33
CA LEU A 168 -13.77 4.17 12.46
C LEU A 168 -13.39 3.04 11.49
N ALA A 169 -12.08 2.81 11.31
CA ALA A 169 -11.62 1.71 10.47
C ALA A 169 -12.06 0.36 11.06
N GLU A 170 -12.27 -0.64 10.22
CA GLU A 170 -12.61 -2.02 10.62
C GLU A 170 -13.79 -2.13 11.62
N SER A 171 -14.76 -1.22 11.52
CA SER A 171 -15.85 -1.08 12.49
C SER A 171 -17.20 -1.62 12.01
N ASN A 172 -17.20 -2.39 10.91
CA ASN A 172 -18.38 -3.07 10.33
C ASN A 172 -19.57 -2.13 10.03
N LEU A 173 -19.27 -0.93 9.50
CA LEU A 173 -20.25 0.14 9.29
C LEU A 173 -21.23 -0.03 8.10
N LYS A 174 -21.21 -1.17 7.40
CA LYS A 174 -21.98 -1.40 6.17
C LYS A 174 -23.50 -1.27 6.36
N GLY A 175 -24.21 -0.77 5.35
CA GLY A 175 -25.67 -0.66 5.36
C GLY A 175 -26.21 0.57 6.11
N VAL A 176 -27.03 0.35 7.14
CA VAL A 176 -27.71 1.43 7.87
C VAL A 176 -26.74 2.33 8.67
N PRO A 177 -25.70 1.82 9.37
CA PRO A 177 -24.78 2.67 10.13
C PRO A 177 -24.10 3.73 9.26
N ILE A 178 -23.58 3.36 8.08
CA ILE A 178 -22.95 4.34 7.19
C ILE A 178 -23.94 5.38 6.66
N GLN A 179 -25.20 5.02 6.36
CA GLN A 179 -26.22 5.99 5.96
C GLN A 179 -26.49 7.04 7.03
N LEU A 180 -26.50 6.66 8.31
CA LEU A 180 -26.68 7.60 9.41
C LEU A 180 -25.45 8.50 9.58
N LEU A 181 -24.26 7.91 9.48
CA LEU A 181 -23.01 8.67 9.55
C LEU A 181 -22.91 9.68 8.39
N THR A 182 -23.26 9.27 7.16
CA THR A 182 -23.34 10.16 5.99
C THR A 182 -24.29 11.33 6.23
N LYS A 183 -25.51 11.07 6.73
CA LYS A 183 -26.48 12.14 7.00
C LYS A 183 -25.96 13.16 8.00
N TYR A 184 -25.24 12.70 9.03
CA TYR A 184 -24.58 13.57 9.99
C TYR A 184 -23.46 14.39 9.32
N LEU A 185 -22.55 13.73 8.62
CA LEU A 185 -21.38 14.35 8.00
C LEU A 185 -21.71 15.32 6.86
N CYS A 186 -22.85 15.16 6.19
CA CYS A 186 -23.32 16.14 5.20
C CYS A 186 -23.63 17.51 5.82
N VAL A 187 -23.95 17.56 7.11
CA VAL A 187 -24.25 18.81 7.85
C VAL A 187 -23.06 19.26 8.69
N ASP A 188 -22.27 18.30 9.19
CA ASP A 188 -21.08 18.58 10.01
C ASP A 188 -20.07 19.47 9.27
N GLN A 189 -19.52 20.45 10.01
CA GLN A 189 -18.54 21.42 9.51
C GLN A 189 -17.24 21.40 10.33
N VAL A 190 -17.01 20.34 11.09
CA VAL A 190 -15.88 20.25 12.04
C VAL A 190 -14.87 19.20 11.57
N ILE A 191 -15.35 18.05 11.11
CA ILE A 191 -14.51 16.91 10.77
C ILE A 191 -13.73 17.20 9.48
N LYS A 192 -12.40 17.14 9.59
CA LYS A 192 -11.44 17.33 8.50
C LYS A 192 -10.83 16.02 8.04
N VAL A 193 -10.68 15.05 8.94
CA VAL A 193 -10.09 13.73 8.64
C VAL A 193 -11.07 12.65 9.04
N LEU A 194 -11.38 11.77 8.09
CA LEU A 194 -12.30 10.67 8.29
C LEU A 194 -11.68 9.36 7.80
N ASP A 195 -11.50 8.40 8.69
CA ASP A 195 -11.05 7.06 8.36
C ASP A 195 -12.18 6.04 8.45
N LEU A 196 -12.53 5.45 7.30
CA LEU A 196 -13.53 4.39 7.16
C LEU A 196 -12.94 3.15 6.47
N SER A 197 -11.63 2.96 6.56
CA SER A 197 -10.93 1.83 5.96
C SER A 197 -11.42 0.48 6.54
N GLY A 198 -11.38 -0.60 5.77
CA GLY A 198 -11.63 -1.95 6.31
C GLY A 198 -13.09 -2.25 6.73
N ASN A 199 -14.06 -1.42 6.34
CA ASN A 199 -15.47 -1.58 6.74
C ASN A 199 -16.27 -2.53 5.83
N LYS A 200 -15.63 -3.16 4.84
CA LYS A 200 -16.24 -4.08 3.86
C LYS A 200 -17.37 -3.40 3.07
N PHE A 201 -17.23 -2.12 2.78
CA PHE A 201 -18.22 -1.38 1.99
C PHE A 201 -18.32 -1.90 0.56
N THR A 202 -19.54 -1.99 0.07
CA THR A 202 -19.87 -2.45 -1.28
C THR A 202 -20.26 -1.27 -2.18
N ASP A 203 -20.63 -1.55 -3.43
CA ASP A 203 -21.07 -0.50 -4.36
C ASP A 203 -22.29 0.30 -3.87
N SER A 204 -23.21 -0.33 -3.14
CA SER A 204 -24.36 0.37 -2.56
C SER A 204 -23.95 1.35 -1.46
N ASP A 205 -22.96 0.99 -0.64
CA ASP A 205 -22.43 1.88 0.40
C ASP A 205 -21.58 3.00 -0.23
N GLY A 206 -20.86 2.69 -1.32
CA GLY A 206 -20.10 3.67 -2.10
C GLY A 206 -20.98 4.78 -2.66
N LEU A 207 -22.19 4.45 -3.14
CA LEU A 207 -23.18 5.43 -3.56
C LEU A 207 -23.58 6.37 -2.42
N VAL A 208 -23.80 5.84 -1.22
CA VAL A 208 -24.13 6.65 -0.04
C VAL A 208 -22.97 7.57 0.34
N LEU A 209 -21.73 7.08 0.26
CA LEU A 209 -20.51 7.87 0.53
C LEU A 209 -20.30 9.00 -0.48
N THR A 210 -20.77 8.87 -1.72
CA THR A 210 -20.69 9.98 -2.70
C THR A 210 -21.43 11.23 -2.25
N GLU A 211 -22.47 11.09 -1.41
CA GLU A 211 -23.16 12.24 -0.85
C GLU A 211 -22.27 13.05 0.10
N ILE A 212 -21.41 12.37 0.88
CA ILE A 212 -20.45 13.05 1.75
C ILE A 212 -19.45 13.80 0.87
N ILE A 213 -18.87 13.12 -0.13
CA ILE A 213 -17.84 13.70 -1.00
C ILE A 213 -18.40 14.92 -1.76
N THR A 214 -19.65 14.89 -2.21
CA THR A 214 -20.24 16.01 -2.97
C THR A 214 -20.73 17.16 -2.09
N LYS A 215 -21.30 16.89 -0.91
CA LYS A 215 -21.96 17.92 -0.08
C LYS A 215 -21.07 18.48 1.04
N ASN A 216 -20.15 17.68 1.57
CA ASN A 216 -19.30 18.15 2.67
C ASN A 216 -18.18 19.04 2.11
N THR A 217 -18.00 20.21 2.73
CA THR A 217 -17.06 21.25 2.32
C THR A 217 -15.89 21.44 3.28
N THR A 218 -15.79 20.62 4.33
CA THR A 218 -14.78 20.75 5.39
C THR A 218 -13.79 19.59 5.43
N LEU A 219 -14.20 18.43 4.90
CA LEU A 219 -13.41 17.22 4.85
C LEU A 219 -12.21 17.40 3.90
N LYS A 220 -11.02 17.17 4.45
CA LYS A 220 -9.73 17.29 3.77
C LYS A 220 -9.11 15.94 3.43
N CYS A 221 -9.25 14.96 4.33
CA CYS A 221 -8.68 13.62 4.15
C CYS A 221 -9.77 12.56 4.35
N LEU A 222 -9.90 11.65 3.39
CA LEU A 222 -10.85 10.56 3.43
C LEU A 222 -10.16 9.22 3.14
N TYR A 223 -10.17 8.33 4.13
CA TYR A 223 -9.60 6.99 4.01
C TYR A 223 -10.68 5.94 3.79
N LEU A 224 -10.60 5.25 2.64
CA LEU A 224 -11.56 4.26 2.16
C LEU A 224 -10.87 2.94 1.75
N ASN A 225 -9.66 2.71 2.25
CA ASN A 225 -8.85 1.54 1.95
C ASN A 225 -9.52 0.23 2.39
N HIS A 226 -9.10 -0.89 1.82
CA HIS A 226 -9.50 -2.23 2.26
C HIS A 226 -11.03 -2.43 2.33
N ASN A 227 -11.76 -1.81 1.40
CA ASN A 227 -13.20 -2.02 1.21
C ASN A 227 -13.44 -2.93 0.00
N GLN A 228 -14.69 -3.09 -0.40
CA GLN A 228 -15.12 -3.96 -1.51
C GLN A 228 -15.76 -3.16 -2.64
N PHE A 229 -15.32 -1.92 -2.85
CA PHE A 229 -15.80 -1.08 -3.95
C PHE A 229 -15.40 -1.69 -5.29
N GLN A 230 -16.35 -1.79 -6.21
CA GLN A 230 -16.17 -2.32 -7.56
C GLN A 230 -16.39 -1.19 -8.58
N GLU A 231 -16.81 -1.54 -9.78
CA GLU A 231 -16.88 -0.62 -10.91
C GLU A 231 -17.97 0.46 -10.74
N ALA A 232 -19.12 0.13 -10.12
CA ALA A 232 -20.19 1.11 -9.97
C ALA A 232 -19.85 2.15 -8.90
N ALA A 233 -19.24 1.74 -7.77
CA ALA A 233 -18.70 2.69 -6.82
C ALA A 233 -17.61 3.56 -7.44
N GLY A 234 -16.65 2.97 -8.19
CA GLY A 234 -15.57 3.73 -8.82
C GLY A 234 -16.08 4.84 -9.75
N LYS A 235 -17.12 4.57 -10.54
CA LYS A 235 -17.77 5.59 -11.38
C LYS A 235 -18.39 6.72 -10.55
N SER A 236 -19.15 6.36 -9.53
CA SER A 236 -19.88 7.31 -8.71
C SER A 236 -18.94 8.17 -7.87
N ILE A 237 -17.94 7.53 -7.24
CA ILE A 237 -16.87 8.20 -6.49
C ILE A 237 -16.08 9.12 -7.42
N GLY A 238 -15.72 8.66 -8.63
CA GLY A 238 -15.03 9.50 -9.62
C GLY A 238 -15.83 10.74 -9.99
N ARG A 239 -17.14 10.60 -10.22
CA ARG A 239 -18.01 11.77 -10.46
C ARG A 239 -18.03 12.71 -9.25
N ALA A 240 -18.19 12.18 -8.04
CA ALA A 240 -18.25 12.96 -6.81
C ALA A 240 -16.96 13.75 -6.56
N ILE A 241 -15.80 13.13 -6.75
CA ILE A 241 -14.49 13.81 -6.64
C ILE A 241 -14.37 14.91 -7.69
N GLY A 242 -14.86 14.70 -8.91
CA GLY A 242 -14.82 15.73 -9.95
C GLY A 242 -15.68 16.97 -9.65
N GLU A 243 -16.69 16.84 -8.78
CA GLU A 243 -17.57 17.92 -8.30
C GLU A 243 -17.06 18.54 -6.98
N ASN A 244 -16.22 17.84 -6.23
CA ASN A 244 -15.66 18.31 -4.96
C ASN A 244 -14.43 19.22 -5.16
N ASP A 245 -14.34 20.26 -4.34
CA ASP A 245 -13.27 21.28 -4.37
C ASP A 245 -12.57 21.48 -3.02
N THR A 246 -12.80 20.58 -2.05
CA THR A 246 -12.32 20.72 -0.67
C THR A 246 -11.40 19.60 -0.22
N LEU A 247 -11.63 18.38 -0.70
CA LEU A 247 -10.86 17.18 -0.40
C LEU A 247 -9.46 17.28 -1.01
N GLU A 248 -8.45 17.06 -0.19
CA GLU A 248 -7.03 17.16 -0.53
C GLU A 248 -6.34 15.79 -0.60
N GLU A 249 -6.83 14.81 0.16
CA GLU A 249 -6.31 13.45 0.21
C GLU A 249 -7.44 12.42 0.18
N LEU A 250 -7.27 11.41 -0.67
CA LEU A 250 -8.20 10.29 -0.79
C LEU A 250 -7.45 8.98 -0.95
N GLU A 251 -7.67 8.05 -0.04
CA GLU A 251 -7.09 6.71 -0.15
C GLU A 251 -8.16 5.65 -0.46
N LEU A 252 -7.95 4.93 -1.56
CA LEU A 252 -8.86 3.92 -2.11
C LEU A 252 -8.14 2.58 -2.34
N SER A 253 -7.01 2.35 -1.67
CA SER A 253 -6.21 1.14 -1.88
C SER A 253 -6.98 -0.13 -1.51
N TRP A 254 -6.57 -1.26 -2.07
CA TRP A 254 -7.14 -2.58 -1.74
C TRP A 254 -8.66 -2.67 -1.92
N ASN A 255 -9.16 -2.10 -3.02
CA ASN A 255 -10.53 -2.26 -3.47
C ASN A 255 -10.55 -3.08 -4.79
N HIS A 256 -11.68 -3.07 -5.50
CA HIS A 256 -11.87 -3.75 -6.79
C HIS A 256 -12.24 -2.75 -7.89
N LEU A 257 -11.66 -1.54 -7.85
CA LEU A 257 -11.93 -0.41 -8.75
C LEU A 257 -11.33 -0.64 -10.16
N ARG A 258 -11.80 -1.69 -10.85
CA ARG A 258 -11.27 -2.16 -12.14
C ARG A 258 -12.02 -1.53 -13.31
N GLN A 259 -11.48 -1.72 -14.52
CA GLN A 259 -12.14 -1.41 -15.80
C GLN A 259 -12.84 -0.04 -15.79
N GLN A 260 -14.17 -0.03 -15.81
CA GLN A 260 -14.97 1.18 -15.91
C GLN A 260 -14.97 2.00 -14.61
N GLY A 261 -14.71 1.37 -13.46
CA GLY A 261 -14.48 2.07 -12.20
C GLY A 261 -13.19 2.91 -12.24
N ALA A 262 -12.10 2.34 -12.76
CA ALA A 262 -10.83 3.03 -12.96
C ALA A 262 -10.97 4.22 -13.92
N VAL A 263 -11.66 4.03 -15.04
CA VAL A 263 -11.96 5.13 -16.01
C VAL A 263 -12.81 6.22 -15.36
N GLY A 264 -13.78 5.84 -14.52
CA GLY A 264 -14.61 6.78 -13.76
C GLY A 264 -13.79 7.65 -12.81
N LEU A 265 -12.89 7.05 -12.05
CA LEU A 265 -11.98 7.76 -11.15
C LEU A 265 -11.05 8.71 -11.90
N ALA A 266 -10.47 8.25 -13.03
CA ALA A 266 -9.62 9.09 -13.86
C ALA A 266 -10.34 10.35 -14.37
N ARG A 267 -11.60 10.22 -14.82
CA ARG A 267 -12.42 11.37 -15.22
C ARG A 267 -12.72 12.32 -14.07
N GLY A 268 -12.82 11.80 -12.85
CA GLY A 268 -12.92 12.61 -11.63
C GLY A 268 -11.65 13.42 -11.38
N ILE A 269 -10.50 12.74 -11.40
CA ILE A 269 -9.17 13.36 -11.23
C ILE A 269 -8.92 14.43 -12.29
N GLU A 270 -9.29 14.19 -13.55
CA GLU A 270 -9.18 15.16 -14.64
C GLU A 270 -9.84 16.52 -14.31
N LYS A 271 -10.98 16.49 -13.62
CA LYS A 271 -11.81 17.66 -13.31
C LYS A 271 -11.53 18.28 -11.94
N ASN A 272 -11.09 17.47 -10.98
CA ASN A 272 -10.86 17.93 -9.63
C ASN A 272 -9.74 18.99 -9.56
N ARG A 273 -9.89 19.96 -8.65
CA ARG A 273 -8.97 21.11 -8.48
C ARG A 273 -8.47 21.28 -7.03
N SER A 274 -8.69 20.30 -6.17
CA SER A 274 -8.33 20.36 -4.73
C SER A 274 -7.49 19.17 -4.27
N LEU A 275 -7.67 18.01 -4.90
CA LEU A 275 -7.06 16.74 -4.54
C LEU A 275 -5.58 16.75 -4.91
N LYS A 276 -4.73 16.72 -3.88
CA LYS A 276 -3.28 16.71 -3.99
C LYS A 276 -2.72 15.31 -3.93
N ARG A 277 -3.34 14.41 -3.17
CA ARG A 277 -2.87 13.03 -2.98
C ARG A 277 -3.99 12.04 -3.24
N ILE A 278 -3.70 10.99 -4.03
CA ILE A 278 -4.62 9.88 -4.21
C ILE A 278 -3.89 8.54 -4.22
N ASP A 279 -4.33 7.62 -3.36
CA ASP A 279 -3.88 6.23 -3.37
C ASP A 279 -4.91 5.34 -4.08
N LEU A 280 -4.52 4.80 -5.23
CA LEU A 280 -5.31 3.88 -6.05
C LEU A 280 -4.67 2.48 -6.10
N SER A 281 -3.71 2.19 -5.24
CA SER A 281 -2.96 0.94 -5.24
C SER A 281 -3.86 -0.29 -5.03
N TRP A 282 -3.43 -1.45 -5.52
CA TRP A 282 -4.13 -2.72 -5.30
C TRP A 282 -5.59 -2.80 -5.83
N ASN A 283 -5.93 -2.07 -6.89
CA ASN A 283 -7.27 -2.09 -7.48
C ASN A 283 -7.39 -2.89 -8.79
N GLY A 284 -6.29 -3.00 -9.54
CA GLY A 284 -6.24 -3.71 -10.81
C GLY A 284 -6.64 -2.84 -12.01
N PHE A 285 -6.15 -1.60 -12.08
CA PHE A 285 -6.44 -0.63 -13.17
C PHE A 285 -6.06 -1.15 -14.57
N ALA A 286 -5.07 -2.04 -14.67
CA ALA A 286 -4.61 -2.64 -15.92
C ALA A 286 -4.26 -1.59 -17.00
N PHE A 287 -4.47 -1.89 -18.28
CA PHE A 287 -4.14 -0.99 -19.39
C PHE A 287 -5.14 0.17 -19.50
N GLU A 288 -6.43 -0.16 -19.52
CA GLU A 288 -7.52 0.80 -19.78
C GLU A 288 -7.60 1.89 -18.70
N GLY A 289 -7.45 1.54 -17.43
CA GLY A 289 -7.42 2.50 -16.33
C GLY A 289 -6.18 3.41 -16.38
N CYS A 290 -5.03 2.86 -16.78
CA CYS A 290 -3.78 3.62 -16.88
C CYS A 290 -3.82 4.65 -18.02
N VAL A 291 -4.41 4.30 -19.17
CA VAL A 291 -4.64 5.25 -20.27
C VAL A 291 -5.53 6.40 -19.81
N ALA A 292 -6.61 6.08 -19.10
CA ALA A 292 -7.51 7.11 -18.58
C ALA A 292 -6.80 8.03 -17.57
N ILE A 293 -5.97 7.49 -16.67
CA ILE A 293 -5.16 8.30 -15.76
C ILE A 293 -4.15 9.16 -16.53
N ALA A 294 -3.51 8.63 -17.58
CA ALA A 294 -2.62 9.42 -18.42
C ALA A 294 -3.33 10.64 -19.03
N ASP A 295 -4.51 10.44 -19.60
CA ASP A 295 -5.32 11.52 -20.17
C ASP A 295 -5.77 12.52 -19.09
N ALA A 296 -6.09 12.04 -17.88
CA ALA A 296 -6.43 12.89 -16.74
C ALA A 296 -5.25 13.77 -16.30
N LEU A 297 -4.04 13.22 -16.25
CA LEU A 297 -2.83 13.95 -15.85
C LEU A 297 -2.46 15.08 -16.83
N VAL A 298 -2.81 14.98 -18.12
CA VAL A 298 -2.59 16.07 -19.09
C VAL A 298 -3.35 17.34 -18.68
N ARG A 299 -4.54 17.19 -18.08
CA ARG A 299 -5.45 18.29 -17.77
C ARG A 299 -5.48 18.65 -16.29
N ASN A 300 -5.13 17.72 -15.41
CA ASN A 300 -5.04 17.97 -13.98
C ASN A 300 -3.79 18.83 -13.69
N ILE A 301 -3.97 19.83 -12.84
CA ILE A 301 -2.94 20.82 -12.49
C ILE A 301 -2.78 20.98 -10.97
N VAL A 302 -3.21 20.01 -10.18
CA VAL A 302 -3.22 20.11 -8.71
C VAL A 302 -2.69 18.85 -8.03
N LEU A 303 -2.85 17.68 -8.66
CA LEU A 303 -2.39 16.42 -8.11
C LEU A 303 -0.86 16.43 -8.01
N GLU A 304 -0.36 16.12 -6.81
CA GLU A 304 1.06 16.10 -6.45
C GLU A 304 1.56 14.66 -6.18
N ASP A 305 0.69 13.79 -5.66
CA ASP A 305 1.02 12.41 -5.29
C ASP A 305 -0.03 11.44 -5.83
N LEU A 306 0.44 10.42 -6.54
CA LEU A 306 -0.37 9.40 -7.17
C LEU A 306 0.23 8.02 -6.93
N ASP A 307 -0.49 7.18 -6.19
CA ASP A 307 -0.13 5.78 -6.02
C ASP A 307 -0.92 4.86 -6.97
N LEU A 308 -0.19 4.22 -7.90
CA LEU A 308 -0.69 3.23 -8.85
C LEU A 308 -0.04 1.85 -8.64
N SER A 309 0.48 1.58 -7.45
CA SER A 309 1.14 0.32 -7.11
C SER A 309 0.21 -0.88 -7.20
N SER A 310 0.73 -2.05 -7.56
CA SER A 310 -0.01 -3.32 -7.59
C SER A 310 -1.30 -3.27 -8.43
N ASN A 311 -1.30 -2.50 -9.52
CA ASN A 311 -2.47 -2.30 -10.38
C ASN A 311 -2.45 -3.13 -11.67
N ARG A 312 -1.49 -4.05 -11.80
CA ARG A 312 -1.29 -4.87 -13.01
C ARG A 312 -1.03 -4.01 -14.25
N ILE A 313 -0.33 -2.90 -14.07
CA ILE A 313 0.04 -1.99 -15.15
C ILE A 313 1.12 -2.66 -15.99
N HIS A 314 0.76 -2.98 -17.23
CA HIS A 314 1.67 -3.62 -18.19
C HIS A 314 2.52 -2.58 -18.92
N PRO A 315 3.67 -2.97 -19.52
CA PRO A 315 4.57 -2.02 -20.16
C PRO A 315 3.96 -1.06 -21.19
N PRO A 316 3.02 -1.47 -22.06
CA PRO A 316 2.37 -0.52 -22.97
C PRO A 316 1.59 0.59 -22.25
N ALA A 317 1.03 0.29 -21.08
CA ALA A 317 0.29 1.25 -20.28
C ALA A 317 1.20 2.33 -19.68
N VAL A 318 2.45 1.98 -19.35
CA VAL A 318 3.46 2.90 -18.82
C VAL A 318 3.86 3.94 -19.86
N LEU A 319 3.95 3.55 -21.14
CA LEU A 319 4.23 4.50 -22.22
C LEU A 319 3.12 5.54 -22.35
N GLU A 320 1.87 5.11 -22.21
CA GLU A 320 0.72 6.02 -22.17
C GLU A 320 0.76 6.90 -20.93
N LEU A 321 1.07 6.34 -19.76
CA LEU A 321 1.27 7.13 -18.53
C LEU A 321 2.34 8.20 -18.73
N MET A 322 3.45 7.86 -19.40
CA MET A 322 4.50 8.82 -19.73
C MET A 322 4.02 9.94 -20.63
N ARG A 323 3.19 9.66 -21.63
CA ARG A 323 2.55 10.70 -22.46
C ARG A 323 1.76 11.70 -21.61
N GLY A 324 1.07 11.23 -20.56
CA GLY A 324 0.39 12.10 -19.60
C GLY A 324 1.36 12.90 -18.74
N LEU A 325 2.34 12.22 -18.16
CA LEU A 325 3.34 12.80 -17.27
C LEU A 325 4.19 13.89 -17.92
N THR A 326 4.55 13.75 -19.21
CA THR A 326 5.37 14.76 -19.91
C THR A 326 4.68 16.12 -20.02
N HIS A 327 3.35 16.15 -19.97
CA HIS A 327 2.55 17.38 -20.02
C HIS A 327 2.20 17.91 -18.62
N ASN A 328 2.25 17.04 -17.61
CA ASN A 328 1.90 17.39 -16.25
C ASN A 328 3.06 18.11 -15.54
N LYS A 329 2.74 19.21 -14.86
CA LYS A 329 3.71 20.06 -14.16
C LYS A 329 3.49 20.13 -12.64
N THR A 330 2.64 19.27 -12.10
CA THR A 330 2.26 19.31 -10.68
C THR A 330 2.56 18.02 -9.93
N LEU A 331 2.52 16.88 -10.61
CA LEU A 331 2.80 15.58 -10.02
C LEU A 331 4.27 15.47 -9.65
N LYS A 332 4.54 15.34 -8.35
CA LYS A 332 5.86 15.25 -7.74
C LYS A 332 6.22 13.81 -7.39
N ILE A 333 5.25 13.02 -6.94
CA ILE A 333 5.47 11.65 -6.46
C ILE A 333 4.58 10.71 -7.28
N LEU A 334 5.20 9.67 -7.83
CA LEU A 334 4.52 8.61 -8.55
C LEU A 334 4.96 7.25 -8.03
N HIS A 335 3.99 6.46 -7.55
CA HIS A 335 4.23 5.09 -7.13
C HIS A 335 3.75 4.12 -8.21
N LEU A 336 4.66 3.26 -8.65
CA LEU A 336 4.43 2.20 -9.64
C LEU A 336 4.84 0.82 -9.11
N SER A 337 5.10 0.72 -7.81
CA SER A 337 5.56 -0.50 -7.14
C SER A 337 4.71 -1.72 -7.48
N ARG A 338 5.35 -2.90 -7.54
CA ARG A 338 4.69 -4.22 -7.69
C ARG A 338 3.78 -4.30 -8.92
N ASN A 339 4.07 -3.53 -9.97
CA ASN A 339 3.49 -3.71 -11.29
C ASN A 339 4.38 -4.61 -12.17
N PRO A 340 3.80 -5.35 -13.13
CA PRO A 340 4.55 -6.28 -13.99
C PRO A 340 5.40 -5.56 -15.05
N MET A 341 6.44 -4.86 -14.61
CA MET A 341 7.40 -4.15 -15.47
C MET A 341 8.66 -4.99 -15.69
N THR A 342 9.23 -4.95 -16.89
CA THR A 342 10.53 -5.56 -17.17
C THR A 342 11.62 -4.49 -17.23
N PRO A 343 12.89 -4.83 -16.93
CA PRO A 343 13.96 -3.84 -16.85
C PRO A 343 14.09 -2.93 -18.08
N PRO A 344 14.04 -3.43 -19.34
CA PRO A 344 14.12 -2.56 -20.52
C PRO A 344 13.04 -1.48 -20.58
N PHE A 345 11.85 -1.73 -20.02
CA PHE A 345 10.78 -0.74 -20.01
C PHE A 345 10.96 0.31 -18.91
N VAL A 346 11.58 -0.05 -17.79
CA VAL A 346 11.99 0.92 -16.76
C VAL A 346 13.05 1.87 -17.33
N THR A 347 13.95 1.36 -18.16
CA THR A 347 14.95 2.16 -18.89
C THR A 347 14.27 3.16 -19.83
N ILE A 348 13.26 2.72 -20.60
CA ILE A 348 12.46 3.63 -21.46
C ILE A 348 11.70 4.68 -20.63
N LEU A 349 11.14 4.29 -19.48
CA LEU A 349 10.47 5.19 -18.55
C LEU A 349 11.43 6.32 -18.10
N LEU A 350 12.64 5.95 -17.65
CA LEU A 350 13.65 6.93 -17.27
C LEU A 350 14.14 7.78 -18.45
N GLU A 351 14.32 7.21 -19.64
CA GLU A 351 14.67 8.00 -20.83
C GLU A 351 13.60 9.04 -21.17
N GLY A 352 12.32 8.67 -21.02
CA GLY A 352 11.20 9.60 -21.19
C GLY A 352 11.26 10.75 -20.18
N ILE A 353 11.53 10.44 -18.92
CA ILE A 353 11.71 11.44 -17.85
C ILE A 353 12.89 12.36 -18.16
N LYS A 354 14.02 11.81 -18.62
CA LYS A 354 15.20 12.58 -19.02
C LYS A 354 14.91 13.53 -20.19
N LYS A 355 14.11 13.11 -21.18
CA LYS A 355 13.72 13.94 -22.33
C LYS A 355 12.76 15.07 -21.96
N SER A 356 12.15 15.04 -20.79
CA SER A 356 11.14 15.99 -20.36
C SER A 356 11.54 16.68 -19.04
N PRO A 357 12.55 17.56 -19.04
CA PRO A 357 13.01 18.24 -17.83
C PRO A 357 11.97 19.18 -17.21
N THR A 358 10.91 19.53 -17.95
CA THR A 358 9.79 20.35 -17.46
C THR A 358 8.84 19.61 -16.51
N MET A 359 9.00 18.30 -16.33
CA MET A 359 8.21 17.51 -15.41
C MET A 359 8.52 17.88 -13.95
N ALA A 360 7.48 18.02 -13.13
CA ALA A 360 7.62 18.28 -11.69
C ALA A 360 7.96 17.02 -10.88
N LEU A 361 8.09 15.85 -11.52
CA LEU A 361 8.30 14.58 -10.85
C LEU A 361 9.65 14.55 -10.13
N GLU A 362 9.62 14.50 -8.80
CA GLU A 362 10.77 14.46 -7.90
C GLU A 362 11.04 13.04 -7.39
N GLN A 363 10.00 12.21 -7.24
CA GLN A 363 10.13 10.88 -6.67
C GLN A 363 9.40 9.84 -7.53
N LEU A 364 10.11 8.75 -7.84
CA LEU A 364 9.57 7.59 -8.54
C LEU A 364 9.76 6.33 -7.69
N ILE A 365 8.66 5.78 -7.19
CA ILE A 365 8.68 4.65 -6.26
C ILE A 365 8.31 3.38 -7.03
N MET A 366 9.27 2.48 -7.21
CA MET A 366 9.17 1.25 -8.02
C MET A 366 9.59 0.02 -7.21
N GLU A 367 9.10 -0.10 -5.97
CA GLU A 367 9.38 -1.25 -5.12
C GLU A 367 8.85 -2.55 -5.76
N GLY A 368 9.59 -3.65 -5.66
CA GLY A 368 9.23 -4.90 -6.32
C GLY A 368 9.46 -4.91 -7.85
N ILE A 369 10.18 -3.92 -8.40
CA ILE A 369 10.60 -3.87 -9.80
C ILE A 369 12.12 -4.03 -9.89
N VAL A 370 12.54 -4.91 -10.80
CA VAL A 370 13.94 -5.19 -11.11
C VAL A 370 14.42 -4.26 -12.22
N VAL A 371 15.63 -3.71 -12.05
CA VAL A 371 16.25 -2.79 -13.02
C VAL A 371 17.52 -3.39 -13.64
N ASP A 372 17.90 -2.90 -14.83
CA ASP A 372 19.08 -3.35 -15.57
C ASP A 372 20.28 -2.41 -15.35
N ARG A 373 21.38 -2.67 -16.06
CA ARG A 373 22.61 -1.87 -15.99
C ARG A 373 22.42 -0.46 -16.52
N ASP A 374 21.61 -0.29 -17.56
CA ASP A 374 21.48 0.99 -18.27
C ASP A 374 20.69 1.99 -17.43
N PHE A 375 19.81 1.49 -16.56
CA PHE A 375 19.12 2.24 -15.52
C PHE A 375 20.04 3.14 -14.69
N ASP A 376 21.13 2.60 -14.13
CA ASP A 376 22.03 3.35 -13.24
C ASP A 376 22.70 4.53 -13.96
N GLY A 377 23.04 4.36 -15.23
CA GLY A 377 23.63 5.41 -16.06
C GLY A 377 22.65 6.54 -16.34
N ILE A 378 21.41 6.19 -16.69
CA ILE A 378 20.35 7.17 -16.97
C ILE A 378 19.94 7.90 -15.69
N LEU A 379 19.77 7.18 -14.58
CA LEU A 379 19.41 7.75 -13.28
C LEU A 379 20.42 8.81 -12.84
N LYS A 380 21.73 8.49 -12.88
CA LYS A 380 22.79 9.46 -12.56
C LYS A 380 22.77 10.68 -13.47
N SER A 381 22.48 10.50 -14.75
CA SER A 381 22.35 11.61 -15.71
C SER A 381 21.16 12.52 -15.38
N ILE A 382 20.05 11.98 -14.89
CA ILE A 382 18.90 12.79 -14.45
C ILE A 382 19.26 13.54 -13.16
N GLN A 383 19.90 12.85 -12.22
CA GLN A 383 20.29 13.39 -10.91
C GLN A 383 21.34 14.50 -10.99
N SER A 384 22.18 14.52 -12.04
CA SER A 384 23.10 15.64 -12.29
C SER A 384 22.38 16.93 -12.71
N GLU A 385 21.15 16.84 -13.22
CA GLU A 385 20.39 17.98 -13.72
C GLU A 385 19.32 18.45 -12.71
N ARG A 386 18.73 17.53 -11.93
CA ARG A 386 17.66 17.84 -10.97
C ARG A 386 17.62 16.87 -9.79
N HIS A 387 16.99 17.29 -8.70
CA HIS A 387 16.74 16.41 -7.57
C HIS A 387 15.71 15.34 -7.96
N PHE A 388 16.14 14.08 -7.98
CA PHE A 388 15.29 12.98 -8.40
C PHE A 388 15.62 11.71 -7.59
N ILE A 389 14.65 11.23 -6.84
CA ILE A 389 14.76 10.07 -5.94
C ILE A 389 14.03 8.89 -6.59
N VAL A 390 14.68 7.73 -6.61
CA VAL A 390 14.07 6.51 -7.15
C VAL A 390 14.27 5.34 -6.19
N THR A 391 13.16 4.66 -5.88
CA THR A 391 13.14 3.46 -5.03
C THR A 391 12.91 2.23 -5.92
N TYR A 392 13.70 1.17 -5.75
CA TYR A 392 13.56 -0.05 -6.55
C TYR A 392 14.02 -1.30 -5.77
N GLU A 393 13.68 -2.50 -6.26
CA GLU A 393 13.99 -3.74 -5.54
C GLU A 393 15.46 -4.13 -5.67
N MET A 394 15.90 -4.43 -6.89
CA MET A 394 17.28 -4.82 -7.15
C MET A 394 17.73 -4.42 -8.54
N SER A 395 19.04 -4.18 -8.67
CA SER A 395 19.73 -4.00 -9.94
C SER A 395 20.43 -5.31 -10.30
N LEU A 396 20.24 -5.78 -11.53
CA LEU A 396 20.86 -7.02 -12.02
C LEU A 396 22.40 -6.87 -12.09
N PRO A 397 23.17 -7.87 -11.60
CA PRO A 397 24.61 -7.76 -11.52
C PRO A 397 25.30 -7.75 -12.90
N VAL A 398 26.40 -7.00 -12.96
CA VAL A 398 27.30 -6.89 -14.12
C VAL A 398 27.90 -8.25 -14.48
N SER A 399 27.99 -8.54 -15.78
CA SER A 399 28.90 -9.56 -16.32
C SER A 399 30.32 -9.31 -15.77
N GLY A 400 30.78 -10.19 -14.87
CA GLY A 400 32.08 -10.05 -14.21
C GLY A 400 32.12 -10.47 -12.73
N LYS A 401 30.96 -10.66 -12.06
CA LYS A 401 30.96 -11.31 -10.74
C LYS A 401 31.37 -12.78 -10.87
N LYS A 402 32.34 -13.22 -10.07
CA LYS A 402 32.75 -14.63 -10.02
C LYS A 402 31.56 -15.48 -9.57
N ARG A 403 31.41 -16.66 -10.19
CA ARG A 403 30.35 -17.66 -9.95
C ARG A 403 30.02 -17.85 -8.45
N ASN A 404 31.04 -17.88 -7.59
CA ASN A 404 30.87 -18.13 -6.15
C ASN A 404 30.25 -16.96 -5.37
N ASP A 405 30.34 -15.73 -5.87
CA ASP A 405 29.72 -14.56 -5.23
C ASP A 405 28.24 -14.44 -5.63
N LEU A 406 27.89 -14.83 -6.87
CA LEU A 406 26.50 -14.93 -7.33
C LEU A 406 25.74 -16.06 -6.62
N LEU A 407 26.40 -17.18 -6.32
CA LEU A 407 25.81 -18.31 -5.59
C LEU A 407 25.47 -17.99 -4.13
N LYS A 408 26.22 -17.11 -3.47
CA LYS A 408 25.92 -16.67 -2.10
C LYS A 408 24.63 -15.85 -2.03
N ASP A 409 24.40 -14.98 -3.01
CA ASP A 409 23.16 -14.17 -3.11
C ASP A 409 21.94 -15.03 -3.49
N VAL A 410 22.13 -16.08 -4.31
CA VAL A 410 21.05 -16.98 -4.77
C VAL A 410 20.60 -17.99 -3.70
N THR A 411 21.48 -18.38 -2.76
CA THR A 411 21.08 -19.27 -1.65
C THR A 411 20.08 -18.64 -0.68
N THR A 412 19.89 -17.32 -0.75
CA THR A 412 18.88 -16.60 0.02
C THR A 412 17.67 -16.23 -0.84
N ARG A 413 16.72 -17.18 -0.92
CA ARG A 413 15.28 -17.03 -1.24
C ARG A 413 14.89 -16.80 -2.71
N ASN A 414 14.09 -17.74 -3.22
CA ASN A 414 12.97 -17.64 -4.18
C ASN A 414 12.88 -16.40 -5.10
N ALA A 415 13.97 -16.02 -5.75
CA ALA A 415 13.92 -15.10 -6.88
C ALA A 415 13.29 -15.82 -8.08
N TYR A 416 12.52 -15.08 -8.89
CA TYR A 416 11.90 -15.50 -10.15
C TYR A 416 10.54 -16.20 -10.03
N ASN A 417 9.49 -15.39 -9.90
CA ASN A 417 8.10 -15.80 -10.15
C ASN A 417 7.65 -15.40 -11.58
N ILE A 418 8.50 -15.66 -12.58
CA ILE A 418 8.17 -15.45 -14.00
C ILE A 418 7.65 -16.77 -14.56
N GLU A 419 6.55 -16.75 -15.32
CA GLU A 419 6.00 -17.94 -15.97
C GLU A 419 7.06 -18.56 -16.92
N PRO A 420 7.58 -19.77 -16.63
CA PRO A 420 8.77 -20.31 -17.30
C PRO A 420 8.63 -20.48 -18.82
N LEU A 421 7.41 -20.76 -19.29
CA LEU A 421 7.07 -20.91 -20.71
C LEU A 421 7.14 -19.60 -21.48
N ARG A 422 6.97 -18.48 -20.78
CA ARG A 422 7.04 -17.14 -21.35
C ARG A 422 8.47 -16.71 -21.61
N LEU A 423 9.40 -17.09 -20.72
CA LEU A 423 10.82 -16.88 -20.92
C LEU A 423 11.32 -17.65 -22.15
N LEU A 424 10.89 -18.91 -22.29
CA LEU A 424 11.22 -19.73 -23.47
C LEU A 424 10.67 -19.11 -24.78
N TYR A 425 9.46 -18.54 -24.74
CA TYR A 425 8.86 -17.86 -25.89
C TYR A 425 9.52 -16.51 -26.20
N LEU A 426 9.98 -15.76 -25.19
CA LEU A 426 10.70 -14.50 -25.38
C LEU A 426 12.07 -14.73 -26.03
N LEU A 427 12.80 -15.76 -25.58
CA LEU A 427 14.10 -16.13 -26.15
C LEU A 427 14.00 -16.61 -27.61
N LYS A 428 12.83 -17.12 -28.01
CA LYS A 428 12.55 -17.50 -29.39
C LYS A 428 12.47 -16.31 -30.34
N GLU A 429 12.11 -15.12 -29.84
CA GLU A 429 11.93 -13.88 -30.63
C GLU A 429 11.14 -14.09 -31.94
N LYS A 430 11.74 -13.80 -33.10
CA LYS A 430 11.18 -13.96 -34.46
C LYS A 430 11.54 -15.30 -35.14
N ASN A 431 12.25 -16.19 -34.46
CA ASN A 431 12.72 -17.44 -35.06
C ASN A 431 11.57 -18.44 -35.25
N ARG A 432 11.62 -19.23 -36.33
CA ARG A 432 10.69 -20.37 -36.47
C ARG A 432 10.97 -21.34 -35.33
N ALA A 433 9.92 -22.04 -34.88
CA ALA A 433 10.03 -22.97 -33.76
C ALA A 433 11.11 -24.03 -33.97
N GLN A 434 11.23 -24.51 -35.22
CA GLN A 434 12.23 -25.48 -35.63
C GLN A 434 13.65 -24.87 -35.61
N ASP A 435 13.85 -23.70 -36.22
CA ASP A 435 15.14 -23.01 -36.22
C ASP A 435 15.63 -22.69 -34.80
N PHE A 436 14.69 -22.33 -33.91
CA PHE A 436 15.00 -22.08 -32.52
C PHE A 436 15.35 -23.36 -31.75
N PHE A 437 14.65 -24.47 -32.01
CA PHE A 437 14.97 -25.78 -31.43
C PHE A 437 16.39 -26.21 -31.79
N HIS A 438 16.76 -26.16 -33.07
CA HIS A 438 18.11 -26.49 -33.53
C HIS A 438 19.18 -25.50 -33.05
N LYS A 439 18.81 -24.26 -32.73
CA LYS A 439 19.75 -23.30 -32.11
C LYS A 439 20.09 -23.65 -30.66
N ILE A 440 19.15 -24.27 -29.94
CA ILE A 440 19.32 -24.68 -28.54
C ILE A 440 20.01 -26.05 -28.46
N ASN A 441 19.63 -26.97 -29.34
CA ASN A 441 20.19 -28.31 -29.43
C ASN A 441 21.61 -28.23 -30.03
N LYS A 442 22.61 -28.13 -29.15
CA LYS A 442 24.01 -27.95 -29.55
C LYS A 442 24.74 -29.27 -29.81
N ASP A 443 24.22 -30.37 -29.27
CA ASP A 443 24.79 -31.70 -29.41
C ASP A 443 24.17 -32.50 -30.57
N ASN A 444 23.21 -31.92 -31.30
CA ASN A 444 22.50 -32.49 -32.46
C ASN A 444 21.85 -33.86 -32.16
N ASN A 445 21.45 -34.09 -30.91
CA ASN A 445 20.83 -35.34 -30.48
C ASN A 445 19.30 -35.39 -30.74
N ASP A 446 18.75 -34.39 -31.44
CA ASP A 446 17.31 -34.16 -31.71
C ASP A 446 16.37 -34.06 -30.48
N CYS A 447 16.91 -33.99 -29.26
CA CYS A 447 16.16 -33.90 -27.99
C CYS A 447 16.74 -32.85 -27.04
N LEU A 448 15.92 -31.94 -26.50
CA LEU A 448 16.37 -30.97 -25.52
C LEU A 448 16.35 -31.55 -24.09
N THR A 449 17.48 -31.49 -23.42
CA THR A 449 17.63 -31.90 -22.02
C THR A 449 17.40 -30.74 -21.04
N ARG A 450 17.20 -31.07 -19.75
CA ARG A 450 17.12 -30.08 -18.66
C ARG A 450 18.35 -29.17 -18.62
N ASP A 451 19.53 -29.75 -18.86
CA ASP A 451 20.81 -29.05 -18.78
C ASP A 451 21.00 -28.09 -19.96
N GLU A 452 20.52 -28.45 -21.15
CA GLU A 452 20.53 -27.57 -22.32
C GLU A 452 19.55 -26.42 -22.20
N LEU A 453 18.35 -26.67 -21.65
CA LEU A 453 17.41 -25.59 -21.31
C LEU A 453 18.01 -24.67 -20.26
N TYR A 454 18.66 -25.23 -19.23
CA TYR A 454 19.35 -24.45 -18.21
C TYR A 454 20.48 -23.61 -18.82
N LEU A 455 21.27 -24.19 -19.74
CA LEU A 455 22.35 -23.52 -20.44
C LEU A 455 21.82 -22.39 -21.34
N LEU A 456 20.69 -22.59 -22.03
CA LEU A 456 20.03 -21.56 -22.83
C LEU A 456 19.70 -20.32 -21.99
N PHE A 457 19.07 -20.50 -20.84
CA PHE A 457 18.73 -19.38 -19.96
C PHE A 457 19.99 -18.72 -19.38
N LYS A 458 21.00 -19.54 -19.04
CA LYS A 458 22.31 -19.07 -18.57
C LYS A 458 23.05 -18.25 -19.63
N GLU A 459 23.04 -18.68 -20.89
CA GLU A 459 23.63 -17.95 -22.02
C GLU A 459 22.87 -16.67 -22.35
N ALA A 460 21.55 -16.67 -22.16
CA ALA A 460 20.73 -15.48 -22.25
C ALA A 460 20.88 -14.53 -21.04
N GLY A 461 21.71 -14.86 -20.05
CA GLY A 461 21.90 -14.06 -18.84
C GLY A 461 20.67 -14.04 -17.91
N ILE A 462 19.74 -14.97 -18.08
CA ILE A 462 18.53 -15.11 -17.27
C ILE A 462 18.80 -16.14 -16.16
N PRO A 463 18.96 -15.71 -14.90
CA PRO A 463 19.07 -16.64 -13.78
C PRO A 463 17.76 -17.43 -13.63
N VAL A 464 17.83 -18.75 -13.78
CA VAL A 464 16.70 -19.68 -13.64
C VAL A 464 17.02 -20.75 -12.60
N THR A 465 16.00 -21.18 -11.86
CA THR A 465 16.12 -22.27 -10.87
C THR A 465 15.73 -23.61 -11.49
N GLN A 466 16.16 -24.72 -10.89
CA GLN A 466 15.78 -26.06 -11.36
C GLN A 466 14.25 -26.24 -11.41
N MET A 467 13.54 -25.65 -10.44
CA MET A 467 12.08 -25.67 -10.38
C MET A 467 11.40 -24.98 -11.58
N VAL A 468 12.04 -23.96 -12.16
CA VAL A 468 11.57 -23.27 -13.38
C VAL A 468 11.75 -24.18 -14.59
N ILE A 469 12.89 -24.86 -14.71
CA ILE A 469 13.16 -25.85 -15.76
C ILE A 469 12.18 -27.02 -15.65
N ASP A 470 11.93 -27.54 -14.45
CA ASP A 470 11.01 -28.66 -14.24
C ASP A 470 9.57 -28.33 -14.65
N ARG A 471 9.13 -27.07 -14.47
CA ARG A 471 7.83 -26.62 -14.96
C ARG A 471 7.77 -26.54 -16.49
N ILE A 472 8.86 -26.14 -17.15
CA ILE A 472 8.94 -26.14 -18.62
C ILE A 472 8.88 -27.57 -19.14
N MET A 473 9.69 -28.47 -18.55
CA MET A 473 9.70 -29.89 -18.88
C MET A 473 8.30 -30.48 -18.74
N LYS A 474 7.67 -30.36 -17.58
CA LYS A 474 6.32 -30.89 -17.31
C LYS A 474 5.24 -30.44 -18.32
N PHE A 475 5.43 -29.29 -18.96
CA PHE A 475 4.48 -28.77 -19.95
C PHE A 475 4.79 -29.23 -21.38
N MET A 476 6.07 -29.35 -21.72
CA MET A 476 6.57 -29.63 -23.06
C MET A 476 6.71 -31.14 -23.30
N ASP A 477 7.40 -31.82 -22.38
CA ASP A 477 7.63 -33.27 -22.30
C ASP A 477 6.30 -33.98 -21.97
N LYS A 478 5.75 -34.63 -22.98
CA LYS A 478 4.37 -35.14 -22.98
C LYS A 478 4.34 -36.63 -22.72
N ASP A 479 5.33 -37.36 -23.22
CA ASP A 479 5.52 -38.78 -22.97
C ASP A 479 6.23 -39.06 -21.63
N LYS A 480 6.78 -38.01 -21.00
CA LYS A 480 7.47 -38.02 -19.70
C LYS A 480 8.77 -38.81 -19.74
N ASP A 481 9.43 -38.84 -20.90
CA ASP A 481 10.73 -39.50 -21.06
C ASP A 481 11.88 -38.70 -20.43
N GLY A 482 11.62 -37.47 -20.01
CA GLY A 482 12.59 -36.60 -19.35
C GLY A 482 13.41 -35.73 -20.29
N THR A 483 13.10 -35.73 -21.58
CA THR A 483 13.66 -34.89 -22.65
C THR A 483 12.53 -34.22 -23.44
N ILE A 484 12.83 -33.30 -24.36
CA ILE A 484 11.83 -32.67 -25.24
C ILE A 484 12.27 -32.85 -26.69
N ASP A 485 11.58 -33.68 -27.46
CA ASP A 485 11.86 -33.85 -28.87
C ASP A 485 11.31 -32.67 -29.73
N LEU A 486 11.74 -32.60 -30.99
CA LEU A 486 11.28 -31.55 -31.92
C LEU A 486 9.74 -31.57 -32.12
N GLY A 487 9.14 -32.74 -32.19
CA GLY A 487 7.69 -32.93 -32.32
C GLY A 487 6.93 -32.42 -31.10
N GLU A 488 7.40 -32.72 -29.89
CA GLU A 488 6.88 -32.23 -28.62
C GLU A 488 7.05 -30.73 -28.49
N PHE A 489 8.21 -30.20 -28.89
CA PHE A 489 8.48 -28.78 -28.91
C PHE A 489 7.54 -28.02 -29.86
N LEU A 490 7.33 -28.55 -31.07
CA LEU A 490 6.39 -27.99 -32.05
C LEU A 490 4.94 -28.10 -31.58
N GLN A 491 4.56 -29.21 -30.93
CA GLN A 491 3.24 -29.37 -30.33
C GLN A 491 3.05 -28.43 -29.13
N GLY A 492 4.07 -28.24 -28.31
CA GLY A 492 4.11 -27.27 -27.21
C GLY A 492 3.91 -25.85 -27.72
N ASP A 493 4.66 -25.44 -28.76
CA ASP A 493 4.50 -24.15 -29.41
C ASP A 493 3.09 -23.96 -30.02
N LYS A 494 2.53 -24.99 -30.65
CA LYS A 494 1.14 -24.97 -31.15
C LYS A 494 0.12 -24.85 -30.02
N ARG A 495 0.33 -25.53 -28.89
CA ARG A 495 -0.50 -25.46 -27.68
C ARG A 495 -0.44 -24.06 -27.06
N ILE A 496 0.75 -23.50 -26.90
CA ILE A 496 0.98 -22.11 -26.45
C ILE A 496 0.22 -21.14 -27.37
N LYS A 497 0.36 -21.29 -28.70
CA LYS A 497 -0.37 -20.49 -29.69
C LYS A 497 -1.89 -20.73 -29.70
N LYS A 498 -2.38 -21.92 -29.32
CA LYS A 498 -3.81 -22.24 -29.24
C LYS A 498 -4.44 -21.63 -27.99
N ILE A 499 -3.80 -21.82 -26.82
CA ILE A 499 -4.18 -21.18 -25.56
C ILE A 499 -4.25 -19.66 -25.74
N SER A 500 -3.26 -19.07 -26.41
CA SER A 500 -3.24 -17.64 -26.72
C SER A 500 -4.38 -17.20 -27.67
N ARG A 501 -4.75 -18.02 -28.67
CA ARG A 501 -5.85 -17.73 -29.62
C ARG A 501 -7.24 -17.88 -28.99
N ASP A 502 -7.45 -18.89 -28.18
CA ASP A 502 -8.74 -19.16 -27.52
C ASP A 502 -9.06 -18.06 -26.50
N GLN A 503 -8.03 -17.54 -25.81
CA GLN A 503 -8.14 -16.36 -24.94
C GLN A 503 -8.45 -15.07 -25.72
N ALA A 504 -7.89 -14.88 -26.92
CA ALA A 504 -8.15 -13.72 -27.77
C ALA A 504 -9.55 -13.75 -28.44
N ARG A 505 -10.08 -14.93 -28.77
CA ARG A 505 -11.43 -15.08 -29.35
C ARG A 505 -12.53 -14.73 -28.36
N ASN A 506 -12.36 -15.04 -27.08
CA ASN A 506 -13.32 -14.63 -26.03
C ASN A 506 -13.38 -13.10 -25.86
N SER A 507 -12.31 -12.36 -26.16
CA SER A 507 -12.30 -10.89 -26.14
C SER A 507 -12.88 -10.21 -27.39
N LEU A 508 -12.95 -10.90 -28.54
CA LEU A 508 -13.46 -10.36 -29.81
C LEU A 508 -14.99 -10.46 -29.98
N ARG A 509 -15.68 -11.21 -29.12
CA ARG A 509 -17.16 -11.25 -29.09
C ARG A 509 -17.78 -9.95 -28.56
N ILE A 510 -16.96 -9.05 -28.01
CA ILE A 510 -17.32 -7.70 -27.56
C ILE A 510 -16.80 -6.79 -28.67
N GLY A 511 -17.66 -6.48 -29.65
CA GLY A 511 -17.25 -5.89 -30.92
C GLY A 511 -16.67 -4.49 -30.77
N GLU A 512 -15.44 -4.28 -31.27
CA GLU A 512 -14.90 -2.99 -31.68
C GLU A 512 -13.73 -3.21 -32.65
N GLU A 513 -13.70 -2.42 -33.73
CA GLU A 513 -12.72 -2.49 -34.82
C GLU A 513 -11.32 -2.10 -34.34
N ALA A 514 -10.33 -2.98 -34.57
CA ALA A 514 -8.99 -2.85 -34.03
C ALA A 514 -7.97 -2.48 -35.11
N HIS A 515 -7.60 -1.19 -35.17
CA HIS A 515 -6.28 -0.78 -35.64
C HIS A 515 -5.26 -0.95 -34.50
N TYR A 516 -4.82 -2.20 -34.29
CA TYR A 516 -3.66 -2.50 -33.45
C TYR A 516 -2.75 -3.50 -34.17
N THR A 517 -1.46 -3.19 -34.20
CA THR A 517 -0.43 -4.13 -34.67
C THR A 517 -0.25 -5.28 -33.66
N ARG A 518 0.18 -6.41 -34.20
CA ARG A 518 0.17 -7.81 -33.70
C ARG A 518 0.76 -8.09 -32.30
N TYR A 519 1.21 -7.09 -31.55
CA TYR A 519 1.97 -7.21 -30.29
C TYR A 519 1.15 -7.07 -29.00
N SER A 520 -0.11 -6.57 -29.05
CA SER A 520 -0.89 -6.19 -27.87
C SER A 520 -1.74 -7.31 -27.22
N ARG A 521 -1.79 -8.53 -27.76
CA ARG A 521 -2.72 -9.58 -27.29
C ARG A 521 -2.18 -10.58 -26.26
N THR A 522 -0.89 -10.54 -25.94
CA THR A 522 -0.21 -11.65 -25.23
C THR A 522 -0.08 -11.49 -23.71
N PHE A 523 -0.45 -10.36 -23.10
CA PHE A 523 0.05 -10.02 -21.75
C PHE A 523 -0.98 -9.97 -20.61
N ARG A 524 -2.27 -10.25 -20.83
CA ARG A 524 -3.32 -9.98 -19.83
C ARG A 524 -3.37 -10.86 -18.57
N ASN A 525 -2.80 -12.08 -18.52
CA ASN A 525 -3.16 -13.05 -17.46
C ASN A 525 -2.00 -13.63 -16.61
N ALA A 526 -0.98 -12.86 -16.25
CA ALA A 526 0.02 -13.30 -15.25
C ALA A 526 -0.25 -12.62 -13.89
N HIS A 527 -0.83 -13.35 -12.94
CA HIS A 527 -0.89 -12.95 -11.52
C HIS A 527 0.43 -13.32 -10.84
N ILE A 528 1.06 -12.37 -10.16
CA ILE A 528 2.26 -12.58 -9.33
C ILE A 528 1.95 -12.00 -7.94
N GLU A 529 2.15 -12.79 -6.89
CA GLU A 529 2.21 -12.29 -5.50
C GLU A 529 3.63 -11.84 -5.13
N PRO A 530 3.80 -10.76 -4.35
CA PRO A 530 5.10 -10.25 -3.94
C PRO A 530 5.66 -11.00 -2.72
N VAL A 531 6.95 -11.33 -2.75
CA VAL A 531 7.74 -11.72 -1.57
C VAL A 531 8.70 -10.59 -1.26
N THR A 532 8.74 -10.15 0.00
CA THR A 532 9.52 -9.00 0.44
C THR A 532 11.01 -9.33 0.57
N SER A 533 11.84 -8.54 -0.11
CA SER A 533 13.30 -8.51 -0.02
C SER A 533 13.79 -7.06 0.17
N ARG A 534 15.04 -6.87 0.63
CA ARG A 534 15.58 -5.57 1.07
C ARG A 534 15.49 -4.53 -0.05
N LEU A 535 14.66 -3.50 0.19
CA LEU A 535 14.50 -2.34 -0.68
C LEU A 535 15.79 -1.53 -0.77
N LYS A 536 16.14 -1.09 -1.97
CA LYS A 536 17.18 -0.08 -2.18
C LYS A 536 16.51 1.28 -2.35
N VAL A 537 16.80 2.18 -1.43
CA VAL A 537 16.48 3.60 -1.54
C VAL A 537 17.74 4.30 -2.03
N ASP A 538 17.67 4.99 -3.16
CA ASP A 538 18.72 5.92 -3.56
C ASP A 538 18.51 7.26 -2.83
N GLU A 539 19.48 7.73 -2.06
CA GLU A 539 19.37 8.96 -1.24
C GLU A 539 19.34 10.25 -2.09
N GLY A 540 19.41 10.14 -3.42
CA GLY A 540 19.50 11.28 -4.32
C GLY A 540 20.85 12.01 -4.24
N PRO A 541 21.03 13.10 -5.01
CA PRO A 541 22.28 13.86 -5.01
C PRO A 541 22.48 14.60 -3.66
N LYS A 542 23.59 14.34 -2.97
CA LYS A 542 23.93 14.94 -1.65
C LYS A 542 24.22 16.45 -1.71
N TYR A 543 24.47 17.01 -2.89
CA TYR A 543 24.77 18.41 -3.09
C TYR A 543 24.22 18.89 -4.45
N LEU A 544 22.99 19.38 -4.46
CA LEU A 544 22.53 20.32 -5.48
C LEU A 544 22.46 21.69 -4.81
N SER A 545 23.38 22.59 -5.15
CA SER A 545 23.25 24.00 -4.77
C SER A 545 21.92 24.53 -5.31
N PRO A 546 21.17 25.35 -4.54
CA PRO A 546 19.89 25.88 -5.00
C PRO A 546 20.08 26.57 -6.35
N ILE A 547 19.29 26.17 -7.34
CA ILE A 547 19.22 26.85 -8.63
C ILE A 547 18.65 28.23 -8.33
N VAL A 548 19.55 29.19 -8.12
CA VAL A 548 19.22 30.61 -8.10
C VAL A 548 18.65 30.93 -9.47
N SER A 549 17.38 31.30 -9.50
CA SER A 549 16.73 31.91 -10.66
C SER A 549 17.53 33.15 -11.06
N ARG A 550 18.46 33.00 -12.02
CA ARG A 550 19.13 34.14 -12.65
C ARG A 550 18.14 34.82 -13.59
N ASN A 551 17.38 35.75 -13.04
CA ASN A 551 16.92 36.90 -13.81
C ASN A 551 18.17 37.71 -14.19
N SER A 552 18.61 37.59 -15.42
CA SER A 552 19.58 38.52 -16.01
C SER A 552 19.16 38.84 -17.44
N SER A 553 18.41 39.92 -17.59
CA SER A 553 18.40 40.71 -18.81
C SER A 553 19.58 41.68 -18.74
N PRO A 554 20.45 41.69 -19.77
CA PRO A 554 21.04 42.96 -20.17
C PRO A 554 21.00 43.08 -21.69
N ASN A 555 20.10 43.91 -22.20
CA ASN A 555 20.22 44.46 -23.55
C ASN A 555 20.35 45.98 -23.44
N SER A 556 21.59 46.43 -23.29
CA SER A 556 21.99 47.80 -23.58
C SER A 556 22.35 47.89 -25.06
N SER A 557 21.39 48.23 -25.92
CA SER A 557 21.68 48.70 -27.28
C SER A 557 21.81 50.22 -27.27
N ARG A 558 23.03 50.68 -27.55
CA ARG A 558 23.37 52.05 -27.95
C ARG A 558 22.35 52.59 -28.97
N ARG A 559 21.84 53.80 -28.73
CA ARG A 559 21.69 54.84 -29.76
C ARG A 559 21.48 56.22 -29.12
N SER A 560 22.46 57.08 -29.38
CA SER A 560 22.33 58.51 -29.72
C SER A 560 21.27 59.35 -29.00
N SER A 561 21.78 60.26 -28.16
CA SER A 561 21.48 61.70 -28.13
C SER A 561 20.05 62.14 -28.47
N ILE A 562 19.38 62.73 -27.48
CA ILE A 562 18.87 64.11 -27.47
C ILE A 562 18.34 64.36 -26.06
N GLY A 563 18.82 65.42 -25.41
CA GLY A 563 18.32 65.86 -24.11
C GLY A 563 16.93 66.46 -24.22
N PHE A 564 16.23 66.53 -23.10
CA PHE A 564 15.64 67.77 -22.58
C PHE A 564 15.12 67.52 -21.17
N ASP A 565 15.32 68.56 -20.36
CA ASP A 565 14.97 68.75 -18.96
C ASP A 565 13.46 68.74 -18.67
N LEU A 566 13.15 68.57 -17.37
CA LEU A 566 11.94 69.01 -16.64
C LEU A 566 10.62 68.28 -17.05
N GLN A 567 9.83 67.70 -16.16
CA GLN A 567 9.44 68.06 -14.79
C GLN A 567 9.00 66.83 -14.00
#